data_AF-A0A9P9EWB1-F1
#
_entry.id   AF-A0A9P9EWB1-F1
#
_cell.length_a   1.000
_cell.length_b   1.000
_cell.length_c   1.000
_cell.angle_alpha   90.00
_cell.angle_beta   90.00
_cell.angle_gamma   90.00
#
_symmetry.space_group_name_H-M   'P 1'
#
loop_
_entity.id
_entity.type
_entity.pdbx_description
1 polymer ?
#
loop_
_entity_poly.entity_id
_entity_poly.type
_entity_poly.pdbx_seq_one_letter_code
_entity_poly.pdbx_strand_id
1 'polypeptide(L)'
;MSVFPRVKDLSEQESYHIVSQLDTSETIGLVSGGYLSKSPACVGAIGAIERLGFEGICFADGPSGYTRSDGTFVRTYGPPFSRRACLGCVESDWYATHETTSFANAGLDVEMPRNISSLAGLACFGDLLLEAVNNGTVSKARLIDMAETPHALLCVASRQKLSVFGTRQRSHHVDLSIRPWLPPCRLLIGKAGVAGTVLLKNWNGVLPLKKQKQFGIFGDDASYPAIGSVYLSTGKHPEDFEMGTLDIGGGKDSGIVPKHHCHNNENVTAILSAHYPGEQLGNSIVDVLWGAVEPSGRLPYSIPKKQSDYRPPLANLIEPVTSSDAWNADFDEGQMINYRHFEAEGIAPLYKFRFRLPHIKFKMGSHLGINVESRLSSFADESKGIALGGLKDL
;
A
#
# COMPACT_ATOMS: atom_id res chain seq x y z
N MET A 1 -27.10 3.13 -32.64
CA MET A 1 -26.78 1.80 -33.21
C MET A 1 -25.26 1.71 -33.28
N SER A 2 -24.53 0.83 -32.60
CA SER A 2 -24.82 -0.45 -31.97
C SER A 2 -24.13 -0.54 -30.60
N VAL A 3 -24.90 -0.80 -29.54
CA VAL A 3 -24.36 -1.24 -28.25
C VAL A 3 -24.03 -2.72 -28.43
N PHE A 4 -22.76 -3.06 -28.64
CA PHE A 4 -22.35 -4.46 -28.65
C PHE A 4 -22.46 -5.01 -27.22
N PRO A 5 -23.07 -6.18 -27.01
CA PRO A 5 -23.16 -6.79 -25.69
C PRO A 5 -21.76 -7.16 -25.22
N ARG A 6 -21.35 -6.59 -24.08
CA ARG A 6 -20.14 -6.98 -23.34
C ARG A 6 -20.23 -8.48 -23.04
N VAL A 7 -19.20 -9.24 -23.42
CA VAL A 7 -19.07 -10.64 -22.95
C VAL A 7 -18.69 -10.57 -21.48
N LYS A 8 -19.69 -10.60 -20.60
CA LYS A 8 -19.51 -10.64 -19.16
C LYS A 8 -18.80 -11.95 -18.79
N ASP A 9 -17.67 -11.86 -18.08
CA ASP A 9 -17.03 -13.05 -17.49
C ASP A 9 -17.99 -13.69 -16.45
N LEU A 10 -17.78 -14.95 -16.09
CA LEU A 10 -18.66 -15.70 -15.20
C LEU A 10 -18.88 -15.01 -13.84
N SER A 11 -17.91 -14.25 -13.33
CA SER A 11 -18.05 -13.44 -12.11
C SER A 11 -18.98 -12.24 -12.29
N GLU A 12 -18.95 -11.59 -13.44
CA GLU A 12 -19.86 -10.48 -13.77
C GLU A 12 -21.29 -10.98 -14.00
N GLN A 13 -21.45 -12.19 -14.53
CA GLN A 13 -22.76 -12.83 -14.70
C GLN A 13 -23.37 -13.23 -13.34
N GLU A 14 -22.59 -13.83 -12.45
CA GLU A 14 -23.02 -14.13 -11.08
C GLU A 14 -23.35 -12.85 -10.31
N SER A 15 -22.51 -11.83 -10.46
CA SER A 15 -22.72 -10.56 -9.78
C SER A 15 -24.04 -9.90 -10.21
N TYR A 16 -24.26 -9.82 -11.53
CA TYR A 16 -25.52 -9.33 -12.09
C TYR A 16 -26.73 -10.13 -11.59
N HIS A 17 -26.62 -11.46 -11.49
CA HIS A 17 -27.71 -12.30 -11.03
C HIS A 17 -28.12 -12.01 -9.58
N ILE A 18 -27.15 -11.80 -8.69
CA ILE A 18 -27.42 -11.49 -7.28
C ILE A 18 -27.90 -10.05 -7.12
N VAL A 19 -27.24 -9.08 -7.76
CA VAL A 19 -27.64 -7.66 -7.68
C VAL A 19 -29.04 -7.43 -8.23
N SER A 20 -29.45 -8.16 -9.28
CA SER A 20 -30.81 -8.07 -9.83
C SER A 20 -31.92 -8.51 -8.87
N GLN A 21 -31.59 -9.23 -7.78
CA GLN A 21 -32.54 -9.69 -6.76
C GLN A 21 -32.62 -8.76 -5.55
N LEU A 22 -31.81 -7.70 -5.53
CA LEU A 22 -31.76 -6.74 -4.44
C LEU A 22 -32.89 -5.72 -4.55
N ASP A 23 -33.48 -5.38 -3.41
CA ASP A 23 -34.25 -4.14 -3.35
C ASP A 23 -33.32 -2.91 -3.34
N THR A 24 -33.90 -1.72 -3.49
CA THR A 24 -33.11 -0.48 -3.54
C THR A 24 -32.35 -0.24 -2.23
N SER A 25 -32.93 -0.58 -1.07
CA SER A 25 -32.26 -0.41 0.23
C SER A 25 -31.10 -1.40 0.41
N GLU A 26 -31.28 -2.65 0.00
CA GLU A 26 -30.22 -3.67 -0.01
C GLU A 26 -29.08 -3.24 -0.96
N THR A 27 -29.41 -2.69 -2.13
CA THR A 27 -28.42 -2.16 -3.09
C THR A 27 -27.65 -0.97 -2.51
N ILE A 28 -28.35 -0.05 -1.84
CA ILE A 28 -27.73 1.08 -1.11
C ILE A 28 -26.80 0.57 0.00
N GLY A 29 -27.18 -0.52 0.69
CA GLY A 29 -26.36 -1.16 1.71
C GLY A 29 -25.06 -1.76 1.19
N LEU A 30 -25.01 -2.21 -0.07
CA LEU A 30 -23.79 -2.71 -0.69
C LEU A 30 -22.77 -1.62 -1.03
N VAL A 31 -23.23 -0.39 -1.19
CA VAL A 31 -22.40 0.76 -1.60
C VAL A 31 -22.11 1.72 -0.45
N SER A 32 -22.67 1.46 0.73
CA SER A 32 -22.57 2.33 1.90
C SER A 32 -22.01 1.55 3.07
N GLY A 33 -20.75 1.84 3.46
CA GLY A 33 -20.10 1.21 4.60
C GLY A 33 -20.97 1.28 5.85
N GLY A 34 -21.04 0.24 6.67
CA GLY A 34 -21.78 0.23 7.93
C GLY A 34 -23.30 0.52 7.84
N TYR A 35 -23.89 0.59 6.64
CA TYR A 35 -25.31 0.85 6.45
C TYR A 35 -26.12 -0.38 6.86
N LEU A 36 -27.04 -0.19 7.81
CA LEU A 36 -27.89 -1.24 8.41
C LEU A 36 -27.14 -2.43 9.06
N SER A 37 -25.81 -2.38 9.14
CA SER A 37 -24.97 -3.44 9.70
C SER A 37 -24.80 -3.30 11.22
N LYS A 38 -24.90 -4.41 11.94
CA LYS A 38 -24.53 -4.49 13.37
C LYS A 38 -23.02 -4.64 13.48
N SER A 39 -22.34 -3.51 13.63
CA SER A 39 -20.95 -3.33 14.10
C SER A 39 -19.90 -4.28 13.52
N PRO A 40 -19.10 -3.87 12.52
CA PRO A 40 -18.04 -4.74 12.04
C PRO A 40 -16.84 -4.72 13.00
N ALA A 41 -16.30 -5.90 13.28
CA ALA A 41 -14.99 -6.07 13.89
C ALA A 41 -13.82 -5.77 12.91
N CYS A 42 -14.11 -5.02 11.83
CA CYS A 42 -13.22 -4.62 10.73
C CYS A 42 -13.03 -3.10 10.73
N VAL A 43 -12.10 -2.58 9.91
CA VAL A 43 -11.85 -1.13 9.81
C VAL A 43 -12.99 -0.43 9.05
N GLY A 44 -13.52 -1.12 8.03
CA GLY A 44 -14.77 -0.78 7.33
C GLY A 44 -15.53 -2.06 7.00
N ALA A 45 -16.83 -1.98 6.72
CA ALA A 45 -17.58 -3.15 6.27
C ALA A 45 -18.84 -2.81 5.48
N ILE A 46 -19.22 -3.72 4.60
CA ILE A 46 -20.55 -3.79 3.98
C ILE A 46 -21.39 -4.80 4.76
N GLY A 47 -22.64 -4.46 5.04
CA GLY A 47 -23.57 -5.30 5.79
C GLY A 47 -23.94 -6.60 5.07
N ALA A 48 -24.32 -7.60 5.86
CA ALA A 48 -24.87 -8.85 5.34
C ALA A 48 -26.26 -8.67 4.72
N ILE A 49 -26.60 -9.51 3.75
CA ILE A 49 -27.93 -9.64 3.15
C ILE A 49 -28.36 -11.09 3.35
N GLU A 50 -28.90 -11.38 4.53
CA GLU A 50 -29.19 -12.74 5.04
C GLU A 50 -30.10 -13.53 4.10
N ARG A 51 -31.10 -12.87 3.49
CA ARG A 51 -32.05 -13.49 2.55
C ARG A 51 -31.37 -14.10 1.32
N LEU A 52 -30.25 -13.52 0.89
CA LEU A 52 -29.47 -14.01 -0.25
C LEU A 52 -28.22 -14.78 0.18
N GLY A 53 -28.06 -15.05 1.47
CA GLY A 53 -26.89 -15.74 2.02
C GLY A 53 -25.58 -14.96 1.85
N PHE A 54 -25.65 -13.64 1.67
CA PHE A 54 -24.47 -12.78 1.57
C PHE A 54 -24.04 -12.32 2.96
N GLU A 55 -22.85 -12.70 3.40
CA GLU A 55 -22.37 -12.45 4.77
C GLU A 55 -21.82 -11.02 4.99
N GLY A 56 -21.76 -10.20 3.93
CA GLY A 56 -21.13 -8.88 3.97
C GLY A 56 -19.68 -8.90 3.48
N ILE A 57 -19.03 -7.73 3.53
CA ILE A 57 -17.61 -7.58 3.17
C ILE A 57 -16.90 -6.88 4.31
N CYS A 58 -15.74 -7.41 4.71
CA CYS A 58 -14.87 -6.85 5.75
C CYS A 58 -13.66 -6.17 5.09
N PHE A 59 -13.50 -4.87 5.34
CA PHE A 59 -12.35 -4.08 4.89
C PHE A 59 -11.39 -3.92 6.07
N ALA A 60 -10.13 -4.28 5.85
CA ALA A 60 -9.11 -4.25 6.88
C ALA A 60 -7.80 -3.70 6.32
N ASP A 61 -7.18 -2.79 7.06
CA ASP A 61 -5.79 -2.43 6.83
C ASP A 61 -4.87 -3.59 7.21
N GLY A 62 -3.58 -3.56 6.91
CA GLY A 62 -2.87 -2.59 6.10
C GLY A 62 -1.99 -3.30 5.07
N PRO A 63 -1.32 -2.53 4.20
CA PRO A 63 -0.57 -3.06 3.07
C PRO A 63 0.59 -3.98 3.46
N SER A 64 1.12 -3.83 4.67
CA SER A 64 2.18 -4.67 5.23
C SER A 64 1.66 -5.78 6.15
N GLY A 65 0.41 -5.78 6.60
CA GLY A 65 -0.06 -6.76 7.57
C GLY A 65 -1.47 -6.46 8.07
N TYR A 66 -2.22 -7.48 8.45
CA TYR A 66 -3.61 -7.31 8.87
C TYR A 66 -3.68 -6.62 10.25
N THR A 67 -4.30 -5.44 10.26
CA THR A 67 -4.41 -4.56 11.42
C THR A 67 -5.41 -5.08 12.44
N ARG A 68 -5.27 -4.63 13.69
CA ARG A 68 -6.23 -4.88 14.80
C ARG A 68 -6.55 -6.36 15.05
N SER A 69 -5.63 -7.27 14.73
CA SER A 69 -5.79 -8.71 14.98
C SER A 69 -4.50 -9.32 15.53
N ASP A 70 -4.66 -10.26 16.46
CA ASP A 70 -3.55 -11.05 16.98
C ASP A 70 -3.25 -12.24 16.05
N GLY A 71 -2.00 -12.69 16.00
CA GLY A 71 -1.57 -13.81 15.16
C GLY A 71 -1.51 -13.47 13.66
N THR A 72 -1.26 -12.21 13.32
CA THR A 72 -0.96 -11.71 11.97
C THR A 72 0.55 -11.42 11.86
N PHE A 73 1.02 -11.04 10.67
CA PHE A 73 2.43 -10.75 10.39
C PHE A 73 2.57 -9.33 9.82
N VAL A 74 3.77 -8.76 9.94
CA VAL A 74 4.13 -7.45 9.35
C VAL A 74 5.21 -7.68 8.29
N ARG A 75 4.94 -7.26 7.04
CA ARG A 75 5.74 -7.45 5.83
C ARG A 75 6.37 -6.14 5.35
N THR A 76 7.35 -6.29 4.47
CA THR A 76 7.91 -5.19 3.66
C THR A 76 6.92 -4.69 2.62
N TYR A 77 6.94 -3.39 2.33
CA TYR A 77 6.05 -2.75 1.34
C TYR A 77 6.26 -3.32 -0.08
N GLY A 78 5.16 -3.64 -0.76
CA GLY A 78 5.13 -4.03 -2.18
C GLY A 78 4.84 -2.84 -3.11
N PRO A 79 5.15 -2.94 -4.41
CA PRO A 79 4.89 -1.87 -5.36
C PRO A 79 3.38 -1.66 -5.55
N PRO A 80 2.92 -0.41 -5.75
CA PRO A 80 1.51 -0.13 -6.04
C PRO A 80 1.13 -0.63 -7.44
N PHE A 81 -0.09 -1.15 -7.56
CA PHE A 81 -0.69 -1.52 -8.85
C PHE A 81 -0.99 -0.25 -9.66
N SER A 82 -0.61 -0.25 -10.95
CA SER A 82 -0.84 0.90 -11.83
C SER A 82 -2.28 0.95 -12.32
N ARG A 83 -2.89 2.14 -12.28
CA ARG A 83 -4.18 2.44 -12.90
C ARG A 83 -4.10 2.25 -14.42
N ARG A 84 -4.71 1.20 -14.95
CA ARG A 84 -5.27 1.20 -16.30
C ARG A 84 -6.49 0.27 -16.32
N ALA A 85 -7.65 0.85 -16.63
CA ALA A 85 -8.98 0.23 -16.68
C ALA A 85 -9.31 -0.69 -15.49
N CYS A 86 -9.66 -0.08 -14.35
CA CYS A 86 -10.22 -0.85 -13.24
C CYS A 86 -11.58 -1.42 -13.67
N LEU A 87 -11.62 -2.71 -13.99
CA LEU A 87 -12.82 -3.55 -13.92
C LEU A 87 -13.23 -3.80 -12.45
N GLY A 88 -12.90 -2.87 -11.55
CA GLY A 88 -12.93 -3.04 -10.10
C GLY A 88 -13.50 -1.81 -9.39
N CYS A 89 -13.78 -1.97 -8.10
CA CYS A 89 -14.52 -1.02 -7.29
C CYS A 89 -13.66 0.18 -6.88
N VAL A 90 -14.23 1.39 -6.95
CA VAL A 90 -13.67 2.60 -6.33
C VAL A 90 -14.28 2.79 -4.95
N GLU A 91 -13.48 2.52 -3.93
CA GLU A 91 -13.80 2.76 -2.52
C GLU A 91 -13.20 4.10 -2.08
N SER A 92 -13.93 4.87 -1.28
CA SER A 92 -13.39 6.09 -0.68
C SER A 92 -12.38 5.76 0.42
N ASP A 93 -11.32 6.55 0.53
CA ASP A 93 -10.59 6.61 1.80
C ASP A 93 -11.53 7.12 2.91
N TRP A 94 -11.13 6.91 4.16
CA TRP A 94 -11.97 7.17 5.32
C TRP A 94 -12.25 8.67 5.39
N TYR A 95 -13.53 9.03 5.26
CA TYR A 95 -14.03 10.42 5.27
C TYR A 95 -13.65 11.27 4.04
N ALA A 96 -13.23 10.64 2.94
CA ALA A 96 -12.89 11.34 1.69
C ALA A 96 -14.10 11.66 0.80
N THR A 97 -15.30 11.22 1.18
CA THR A 97 -16.54 11.52 0.47
C THR A 97 -17.16 12.79 1.04
N HIS A 98 -17.41 13.78 0.17
CA HIS A 98 -17.83 15.11 0.60
C HIS A 98 -19.17 15.56 0.02
N GLU A 99 -19.73 14.80 -0.93
CA GLU A 99 -21.07 15.04 -1.49
C GLU A 99 -21.60 13.74 -2.12
N THR A 100 -22.91 13.57 -2.19
CA THR A 100 -23.57 12.34 -2.67
C THR A 100 -23.57 12.22 -4.21
N THR A 101 -24.20 13.18 -4.89
CA THR A 101 -24.58 13.04 -6.31
C THR A 101 -23.37 13.12 -7.23
N SER A 102 -22.50 14.10 -7.01
CA SER A 102 -21.29 14.34 -7.78
C SER A 102 -20.30 13.19 -7.61
N PHE A 103 -20.07 12.67 -6.40
CA PHE A 103 -19.17 11.54 -6.19
C PHE A 103 -19.72 10.26 -6.82
N ALA A 104 -21.01 9.94 -6.60
CA ALA A 104 -21.64 8.78 -7.20
C ALA A 104 -21.56 8.82 -8.74
N ASN A 105 -21.88 9.96 -9.35
CA ASN A 105 -21.85 10.12 -10.81
C ASN A 105 -20.43 10.29 -11.37
N ALA A 106 -19.44 10.71 -10.57
CA ALA A 106 -18.03 10.81 -10.97
C ALA A 106 -17.27 9.47 -10.89
N GLY A 107 -17.90 8.42 -10.36
CA GLY A 107 -17.35 7.06 -10.36
C GLY A 107 -16.95 6.50 -8.99
N LEU A 108 -17.37 7.13 -7.88
CA LEU A 108 -17.28 6.48 -6.57
C LEU A 108 -18.32 5.35 -6.48
N ASP A 109 -17.89 4.15 -6.10
CA ASP A 109 -18.76 2.98 -5.99
C ASP A 109 -19.14 2.67 -4.54
N VAL A 110 -18.19 2.79 -3.61
CA VAL A 110 -18.41 2.46 -2.18
C VAL A 110 -17.90 3.60 -1.29
N GLU A 111 -18.74 4.11 -0.40
CA GLU A 111 -18.34 5.03 0.67
C GLU A 111 -17.95 4.26 1.95
N MET A 112 -16.80 4.59 2.55
CA MET A 112 -16.33 4.05 3.84
C MET A 112 -15.91 5.15 4.83
N PRO A 113 -15.96 4.88 6.16
CA PRO A 113 -16.51 3.71 6.86
C PRO A 113 -17.99 3.86 7.31
N ARG A 114 -18.67 4.92 6.85
CA ARG A 114 -19.86 5.56 7.46
C ARG A 114 -19.57 6.07 8.87
N ASN A 115 -20.05 7.28 9.11
CA ASN A 115 -19.69 8.16 10.22
C ASN A 115 -19.56 7.45 11.59
N ILE A 116 -18.32 7.36 12.10
CA ILE A 116 -17.98 6.93 13.47
C ILE A 116 -17.39 8.09 14.31
N SER A 117 -17.39 9.34 13.83
CA SER A 117 -16.91 10.48 14.65
C SER A 117 -17.61 11.80 14.34
N SER A 118 -17.95 12.57 15.37
CA SER A 118 -18.55 13.91 15.25
C SER A 118 -17.71 14.91 14.44
N LEU A 119 -16.41 14.63 14.26
CA LEU A 119 -15.47 15.44 13.50
C LEU A 119 -15.56 15.24 11.97
N ALA A 120 -16.01 14.07 11.53
CA ALA A 120 -15.99 13.68 10.11
C ALA A 120 -17.25 14.10 9.32
N GLY A 121 -18.26 14.67 9.99
CA GLY A 121 -19.53 15.01 9.35
C GLY A 121 -20.43 13.80 9.07
N LEU A 122 -21.59 14.04 8.44
CA LEU A 122 -22.55 12.99 8.09
C LEU A 122 -22.03 12.17 6.91
N ALA A 123 -22.37 10.88 6.86
CA ALA A 123 -22.10 10.05 5.70
C ALA A 123 -22.89 10.57 4.48
N CYS A 124 -22.26 10.57 3.31
CA CYS A 124 -22.82 11.09 2.07
C CYS A 124 -23.67 10.05 1.33
N PHE A 125 -23.43 8.76 1.53
CA PHE A 125 -24.28 7.68 1.01
C PHE A 125 -25.25 7.17 2.11
N GLY A 126 -25.89 6.01 1.89
CA GLY A 126 -27.02 5.56 2.68
C GLY A 126 -28.30 6.31 2.30
N ASP A 127 -28.97 6.93 3.27
CA ASP A 127 -30.27 7.56 3.07
C ASP A 127 -30.23 8.72 2.07
N LEU A 128 -29.13 9.49 2.04
CA LEU A 128 -28.93 10.58 1.07
C LEU A 128 -28.79 10.04 -0.36
N LEU A 129 -28.12 8.89 -0.55
CA LEU A 129 -28.02 8.25 -1.86
C LEU A 129 -29.36 7.63 -2.28
N LEU A 130 -30.11 7.07 -1.33
CA LEU A 130 -31.48 6.59 -1.59
C LEU A 130 -32.38 7.74 -2.06
N GLU A 131 -32.31 8.91 -1.41
CA GLU A 131 -33.03 10.11 -1.83
C GLU A 131 -32.59 10.57 -3.24
N ALA A 132 -31.28 10.62 -3.50
CA ALA A 132 -30.73 10.97 -4.81
C ALA A 132 -31.16 10.01 -5.94
N VAL A 133 -31.37 8.73 -5.61
CA VAL A 133 -31.89 7.75 -6.57
C VAL A 133 -33.40 7.92 -6.77
N ASN A 134 -34.15 8.22 -5.71
CA ASN A 134 -35.59 8.44 -5.78
C ASN A 134 -35.96 9.74 -6.52
N ASN A 135 -35.18 10.80 -6.35
CA ASN A 135 -35.38 12.07 -7.04
C ASN A 135 -34.74 12.11 -8.45
N GLY A 136 -33.97 11.08 -8.81
CA GLY A 136 -33.38 10.88 -10.13
C GLY A 136 -32.06 11.61 -10.40
N THR A 137 -31.45 12.27 -9.41
CA THR A 137 -30.12 12.88 -9.57
C THR A 137 -29.01 11.84 -9.68
N VAL A 138 -29.23 10.64 -9.12
CA VAL A 138 -28.44 9.44 -9.40
C VAL A 138 -29.35 8.42 -10.09
N SER A 139 -28.93 7.92 -11.25
CA SER A 139 -29.76 6.95 -11.98
C SER A 139 -29.76 5.58 -11.28
N LYS A 140 -30.87 4.84 -11.36
CA LYS A 140 -30.92 3.44 -10.90
C LYS A 140 -29.87 2.56 -11.60
N ALA A 141 -29.60 2.84 -12.88
CA ALA A 141 -28.54 2.15 -13.62
C ALA A 141 -27.17 2.38 -13.00
N ARG A 142 -26.88 3.60 -12.52
CA ARG A 142 -25.64 3.91 -11.80
C ARG A 142 -25.59 3.20 -10.45
N LEU A 143 -26.67 3.20 -9.68
CA LEU A 143 -26.72 2.47 -8.41
C LEU A 143 -26.44 0.95 -8.59
N ILE A 144 -27.00 0.35 -9.63
CA ILE A 144 -26.77 -1.07 -9.96
C ILE A 144 -25.31 -1.30 -10.36
N ASP A 145 -24.73 -0.42 -11.19
CA ASP A 145 -23.33 -0.48 -11.60
C ASP A 145 -22.36 -0.36 -10.41
N MET A 146 -22.67 0.52 -9.44
CA MET A 146 -21.93 0.64 -8.18
C MET A 146 -21.96 -0.67 -7.36
N ALA A 147 -23.10 -1.39 -7.35
CA ALA A 147 -23.28 -2.62 -6.57
C ALA A 147 -22.74 -3.89 -7.25
N GLU A 148 -22.76 -3.96 -8.59
CA GLU A 148 -22.22 -5.09 -9.36
C GLU A 148 -20.71 -5.24 -9.16
N THR A 149 -19.99 -4.13 -8.98
CA THR A 149 -18.53 -4.09 -8.94
C THR A 149 -17.90 -4.72 -7.66
N PRO A 150 -18.27 -4.31 -6.44
CA PRO A 150 -17.75 -4.94 -5.21
C PRO A 150 -18.16 -6.41 -5.09
N HIS A 151 -19.33 -6.77 -5.62
CA HIS A 151 -19.81 -8.14 -5.57
C HIS A 151 -19.10 -9.07 -6.57
N ALA A 152 -18.78 -8.57 -7.77
CA ALA A 152 -17.95 -9.30 -8.74
C ALA A 152 -16.55 -9.59 -8.16
N LEU A 153 -15.98 -8.64 -7.42
CA LEU A 153 -14.71 -8.85 -6.70
C LEU A 153 -14.81 -9.95 -5.65
N LEU A 154 -15.92 -10.01 -4.90
CA LEU A 154 -16.16 -11.08 -3.94
C LEU A 154 -16.28 -12.46 -4.62
N CYS A 155 -16.98 -12.55 -5.76
CA CYS A 155 -17.08 -13.79 -6.54
C CYS A 155 -15.70 -14.28 -7.01
N VAL A 156 -14.82 -13.37 -7.44
CA VAL A 156 -13.45 -13.73 -7.79
C VAL A 156 -12.67 -14.21 -6.56
N ALA A 157 -12.78 -13.50 -5.43
CA ALA A 157 -12.07 -13.85 -4.21
C ALA A 157 -12.51 -15.20 -3.62
N SER A 158 -13.81 -15.49 -3.62
CA SER A 158 -14.38 -16.74 -3.11
C SER A 158 -13.94 -17.95 -3.96
N ARG A 159 -13.91 -17.80 -5.30
CA ARG A 159 -13.43 -18.84 -6.22
C ARG A 159 -11.93 -19.12 -6.05
N GLN A 160 -11.14 -18.12 -5.68
CA GLN A 160 -9.72 -18.29 -5.38
C GLN A 160 -9.46 -18.95 -4.01
N LYS A 161 -10.51 -19.32 -3.26
CA LYS A 161 -10.42 -19.86 -1.89
C LYS A 161 -9.60 -18.93 -0.97
N LEU A 162 -9.64 -17.62 -1.23
CA LEU A 162 -9.04 -16.65 -0.35
C LEU A 162 -9.79 -16.70 0.99
N SER A 163 -9.05 -16.72 2.08
CA SER A 163 -9.58 -16.98 3.41
C SER A 163 -10.60 -15.92 3.79
N VAL A 164 -11.83 -16.34 4.07
CA VAL A 164 -12.81 -15.54 4.81
C VAL A 164 -12.30 -15.47 6.24
N PHE A 165 -11.66 -14.36 6.61
CA PHE A 165 -11.19 -14.17 7.97
C PHE A 165 -12.40 -13.99 8.88
N GLY A 166 -12.65 -14.99 9.73
CA GLY A 166 -13.62 -14.85 10.82
C GLY A 166 -13.19 -13.70 11.72
N THR A 167 -14.07 -12.71 11.89
CA THR A 167 -13.83 -11.53 12.69
C THR A 167 -13.88 -11.86 14.18
N ARG A 168 -12.85 -12.52 14.72
CA ARG A 168 -12.70 -12.60 16.17
C ARG A 168 -12.05 -11.33 16.68
N GLN A 169 -12.83 -10.60 17.49
CA GLN A 169 -12.42 -9.46 18.30
C GLN A 169 -11.13 -9.73 19.09
N ARG A 170 -10.51 -8.64 19.57
CA ARG A 170 -9.45 -8.54 20.58
C ARG A 170 -9.68 -9.45 21.80
N SER A 171 -9.58 -10.76 21.63
CA SER A 171 -9.45 -11.71 22.70
C SER A 171 -7.97 -11.94 22.85
N HIS A 172 -7.39 -11.41 23.92
CA HIS A 172 -5.97 -11.51 24.30
C HIS A 172 -5.44 -12.96 24.42
N HIS A 173 -6.21 -13.97 24.03
CA HIS A 173 -5.91 -15.39 24.06
C HIS A 173 -6.25 -15.99 22.68
N VAL A 174 -5.41 -15.72 21.68
CA VAL A 174 -5.45 -16.48 20.42
C VAL A 174 -4.64 -17.75 20.61
N ASP A 175 -5.31 -18.89 20.48
CA ASP A 175 -4.62 -20.18 20.35
C ASP A 175 -3.76 -20.14 19.08
N LEU A 176 -2.44 -20.27 19.20
CA LEU A 176 -1.54 -20.23 18.04
C LEU A 176 -1.59 -21.54 17.23
N SER A 177 -2.17 -22.62 17.79
CA SER A 177 -2.32 -23.91 17.11
C SER A 177 -3.31 -23.85 15.93
N ILE A 178 -4.25 -22.89 15.94
CA ILE A 178 -5.21 -22.66 14.84
C ILE A 178 -4.64 -21.83 13.68
N ARG A 179 -3.37 -21.40 13.71
CA ARG A 179 -2.72 -20.62 12.65
C ARG A 179 -1.39 -21.26 12.18
N PRO A 180 -1.42 -22.42 11.49
CA PRO A 180 -0.23 -23.17 11.07
C PRO A 180 0.67 -22.43 10.05
N TRP A 181 0.19 -21.34 9.46
CA TRP A 181 0.88 -20.55 8.43
C TRP A 181 1.92 -19.55 8.97
N LEU A 182 1.93 -19.30 10.28
CA LEU A 182 2.81 -18.32 10.93
C LEU A 182 4.32 -18.62 10.73
N PRO A 183 4.82 -19.85 10.93
CA PRO A 183 6.24 -20.14 10.76
C PRO A 183 6.76 -19.97 9.31
N PRO A 184 6.06 -20.45 8.26
CA PRO A 184 6.43 -20.17 6.87
C PRO A 184 6.45 -18.67 6.51
N CYS A 185 5.50 -17.88 7.03
CA CYS A 185 5.45 -16.44 6.76
C CYS A 185 6.65 -15.69 7.35
N ARG A 186 7.07 -16.03 8.58
CA ARG A 186 8.27 -15.44 9.21
C ARG A 186 9.54 -15.68 8.40
N LEU A 187 9.71 -16.88 7.86
CA LEU A 187 10.85 -17.18 6.99
C LEU A 187 10.85 -16.31 5.72
N LEU A 188 9.68 -16.07 5.12
CA LEU A 188 9.55 -15.21 3.95
C LEU A 188 9.85 -13.75 4.29
N ILE A 189 9.39 -13.26 5.44
CA ILE A 189 9.64 -11.89 5.92
C ILE A 189 11.14 -11.70 6.17
N GLY A 190 11.82 -12.65 6.80
CA GLY A 190 13.27 -12.62 6.97
C GLY A 190 14.02 -12.55 5.63
N LYS A 191 13.63 -13.40 4.66
CA LYS A 191 14.19 -13.35 3.30
C LYS A 191 13.95 -12.00 2.61
N ALA A 192 12.77 -11.43 2.78
CA ALA A 192 12.43 -10.12 2.22
C ALA A 192 13.22 -8.99 2.89
N GLY A 193 13.43 -9.04 4.21
CA GLY A 193 14.26 -8.09 4.95
C GLY A 193 15.72 -8.12 4.48
N VAL A 194 16.29 -9.31 4.30
CA VAL A 194 17.63 -9.48 3.72
C VAL A 194 17.69 -8.93 2.28
N ALA A 195 16.74 -9.31 1.44
CA ALA A 195 16.70 -8.89 0.04
C ALA A 195 16.39 -7.39 -0.13
N GLY A 196 15.72 -6.76 0.83
CA GLY A 196 15.46 -5.32 0.88
C GLY A 196 16.62 -4.49 1.45
N THR A 197 17.57 -5.14 2.12
CA THR A 197 18.75 -4.47 2.69
C THR A 197 19.71 -4.06 1.57
N VAL A 198 20.12 -2.78 1.58
CA VAL A 198 21.02 -2.20 0.58
C VAL A 198 22.37 -1.91 1.20
N LEU A 199 23.43 -2.49 0.66
CA LEU A 199 24.80 -2.15 1.03
C LEU A 199 25.25 -0.86 0.32
N LEU A 200 25.44 0.20 1.10
CA LEU A 200 25.78 1.54 0.61
C LEU A 200 27.28 1.84 0.67
N LYS A 201 27.95 1.42 1.75
CA LYS A 201 29.40 1.54 1.96
C LYS A 201 29.95 0.23 2.52
N ASN A 202 31.11 -0.22 2.02
CA ASN A 202 31.87 -1.34 2.59
C ASN A 202 33.36 -1.15 2.29
N TRP A 203 34.00 -0.33 3.11
CA TRP A 203 35.41 0.01 3.03
C TRP A 203 36.29 -1.14 3.53
N ASN A 204 37.37 -1.43 2.80
CA ASN A 204 38.31 -2.52 3.09
C ASN A 204 37.66 -3.91 3.29
N GLY A 205 36.43 -4.11 2.82
CA GLY A 205 35.72 -5.39 2.96
C GLY A 205 35.45 -5.79 4.42
N VAL A 206 35.15 -4.81 5.28
CA VAL A 206 34.84 -5.05 6.71
C VAL A 206 33.65 -6.00 6.90
N LEU A 207 32.67 -5.94 5.97
CA LEU A 207 31.58 -6.90 5.90
C LEU A 207 31.87 -7.98 4.83
N PRO A 208 31.56 -9.26 5.11
CA PRO A 208 30.91 -9.75 6.33
C PRO A 208 31.85 -9.82 7.55
N LEU A 209 31.26 -9.69 8.74
CA LEU A 209 31.89 -9.93 10.03
C LEU A 209 32.32 -11.41 10.13
N LYS A 210 33.39 -11.70 10.88
CA LYS A 210 34.00 -13.04 10.94
C LYS A 210 34.28 -13.52 12.36
N LYS A 211 35.11 -12.79 13.11
CA LYS A 211 35.63 -13.23 14.43
C LYS A 211 35.67 -12.09 15.46
N GLN A 212 34.61 -11.30 15.51
CA GLN A 212 34.44 -10.27 16.50
C GLN A 212 34.14 -10.93 17.85
N LYS A 213 35.02 -10.74 18.84
CA LYS A 213 34.84 -11.27 20.19
C LYS A 213 34.02 -10.34 21.10
N GLN A 214 33.98 -9.06 20.75
CA GLN A 214 33.31 -7.99 21.47
C GLN A 214 32.73 -7.02 20.44
N PHE A 215 31.49 -6.62 20.64
CA PHE A 215 30.82 -5.61 19.82
C PHE A 215 29.98 -4.72 20.73
N GLY A 216 29.94 -3.43 20.42
CA GLY A 216 29.00 -2.49 21.00
C GLY A 216 27.90 -2.22 19.98
N ILE A 217 26.65 -2.24 20.44
CA ILE A 217 25.49 -1.83 19.66
C ILE A 217 25.02 -0.51 20.26
N PHE A 218 24.88 0.52 19.42
CA PHE A 218 24.57 1.87 19.85
C PHE A 218 23.40 2.43 19.02
N GLY A 219 22.52 3.18 19.67
CA GLY A 219 21.39 3.83 19.06
C GLY A 219 20.06 3.22 19.50
N ASP A 220 19.07 4.07 19.62
CA ASP A 220 17.78 3.71 20.21
C ASP A 220 16.95 2.78 19.30
N ASP A 221 17.17 2.87 17.98
CA ASP A 221 16.63 1.97 16.95
C ASP A 221 17.08 0.51 17.10
N ALA A 222 18.19 0.25 17.82
CA ALA A 222 18.70 -1.10 18.01
C ALA A 222 17.99 -1.89 19.13
N SER A 223 17.21 -1.20 19.96
CA SER A 223 16.54 -1.78 21.13
C SER A 223 15.09 -2.16 20.82
N TYR A 224 14.51 -3.03 21.65
CA TYR A 224 13.08 -3.29 21.61
C TYR A 224 12.29 -2.09 22.16
N PRO A 225 11.15 -1.69 21.57
CA PRO A 225 10.34 -0.59 22.10
C PRO A 225 9.97 -0.83 23.56
N ALA A 226 10.18 0.16 24.43
CA ALA A 226 10.03 0.03 25.88
C ALA A 226 8.60 -0.39 26.30
N ILE A 227 7.58 -0.01 25.52
CA ILE A 227 6.16 -0.30 25.75
C ILE A 227 5.62 -1.46 24.91
N GLY A 228 6.50 -2.12 24.14
CA GLY A 228 6.13 -3.21 23.23
C GLY A 228 5.69 -2.76 21.84
N SER A 229 5.94 -3.60 20.85
CA SER A 229 5.75 -3.33 19.41
C SER A 229 4.30 -3.38 18.92
N VAL A 230 3.31 -3.24 19.81
CA VAL A 230 1.87 -3.36 19.50
C VAL A 230 1.07 -2.16 20.07
N TYR A 231 1.71 -1.30 20.86
CA TYR A 231 1.08 -0.12 21.44
C TYR A 231 1.80 1.13 20.97
N LEU A 232 1.20 1.83 20.01
CA LEU A 232 1.45 3.26 19.80
C LEU A 232 0.33 4.00 20.54
N SER A 233 0.59 4.48 21.75
CA SER A 233 -0.32 5.42 22.40
C SER A 233 -0.03 6.81 21.86
N THR A 234 -0.53 7.11 20.66
CA THR A 234 -0.36 8.44 20.04
C THR A 234 -0.86 9.54 21.00
N GLY A 235 0.07 10.29 21.58
CA GLY A 235 -0.20 11.52 22.32
C GLY A 235 -0.37 11.42 23.85
N LYS A 236 -0.12 10.27 24.50
CA LYS A 236 -0.20 10.18 25.99
C LYS A 236 1.11 9.92 26.72
N HIS A 237 2.18 9.53 26.02
CA HIS A 237 3.46 9.19 26.62
C HIS A 237 4.59 9.83 25.78
N PRO A 238 5.23 10.90 26.28
CA PRO A 238 6.34 11.57 25.58
C PRO A 238 7.53 10.64 25.30
N GLU A 239 7.73 9.62 26.14
CA GLU A 239 8.75 8.58 26.02
C GLU A 239 8.58 7.62 24.83
N ASP A 240 7.42 7.63 24.15
CA ASP A 240 7.04 6.66 23.11
C ASP A 240 7.81 6.79 21.78
N PHE A 241 8.50 7.91 21.55
CA PHE A 241 9.19 8.18 20.27
C PHE A 241 10.69 7.93 20.31
N GLU A 242 11.26 7.68 21.50
CA GLU A 242 12.71 7.69 21.68
C GLU A 242 13.36 6.34 21.43
N MET A 243 12.68 5.20 21.69
CA MET A 243 13.28 3.86 21.69
C MET A 243 12.57 2.86 20.77
N GLY A 244 13.34 2.23 19.86
CA GLY A 244 12.90 1.17 18.96
C GLY A 244 12.59 1.63 17.52
N THR A 245 12.49 0.66 16.61
CA THR A 245 12.11 0.90 15.19
C THR A 245 10.60 1.07 15.04
N LEU A 246 10.18 2.05 14.23
CA LEU A 246 8.77 2.28 13.90
C LEU A 246 8.13 1.03 13.25
N ASP A 247 7.00 0.59 13.80
CA ASP A 247 6.27 -0.62 13.44
C ASP A 247 5.17 -0.40 12.37
N ILE A 248 4.75 0.86 12.16
CA ILE A 248 3.74 1.25 11.17
C ILE A 248 4.35 2.17 10.10
N GLY A 249 4.29 1.70 8.84
CA GLY A 249 4.55 2.52 7.66
C GLY A 249 3.38 3.50 7.44
N GLY A 250 3.54 4.71 7.94
CA GLY A 250 2.60 5.82 7.80
C GLY A 250 3.10 7.15 8.39
N GLY A 251 4.21 7.12 9.13
CA GLY A 251 4.91 8.32 9.58
C GLY A 251 5.71 8.99 8.46
N LYS A 252 5.85 10.32 8.53
CA LYS A 252 6.86 11.05 7.77
C LYS A 252 8.21 10.43 8.11
N ASP A 253 8.79 9.69 7.18
CA ASP A 253 10.23 9.49 7.18
C ASP A 253 10.83 10.89 7.05
N SER A 254 11.31 11.43 8.17
CA SER A 254 12.46 12.31 8.14
C SER A 254 13.47 11.62 7.25
N GLY A 255 13.57 12.10 6.01
CA GLY A 255 14.09 11.33 4.89
C GLY A 255 15.36 10.59 5.25
N ILE A 256 15.47 9.35 4.75
CA ILE A 256 16.68 8.53 4.79
C ILE A 256 17.76 9.24 3.96
N VAL A 257 18.27 10.33 4.51
CA VAL A 257 19.47 11.02 4.10
C VAL A 257 20.44 10.62 5.20
N PRO A 258 21.35 9.67 4.96
CA PRO A 258 22.49 9.49 5.85
C PRO A 258 23.07 10.88 6.09
N LYS A 259 23.20 11.31 7.35
CA LYS A 259 23.84 12.60 7.65
C LYS A 259 25.15 12.60 6.88
N HIS A 260 25.31 13.53 5.93
CA HIS A 260 26.43 13.54 4.97
C HIS A 260 27.81 13.39 5.63
N HIS A 261 27.92 13.89 6.85
CA HIS A 261 29.07 13.74 7.74
C HIS A 261 29.50 12.28 7.98
N CYS A 262 28.57 11.32 8.08
CA CYS A 262 28.91 9.92 8.33
C CYS A 262 29.42 9.20 7.07
N HIS A 263 28.94 9.57 5.89
CA HIS A 263 29.37 8.92 4.65
C HIS A 263 30.88 9.12 4.38
N ASN A 264 31.35 10.36 4.52
CA ASN A 264 32.74 10.73 4.26
C ASN A 264 33.70 10.43 5.41
N ASN A 265 33.19 10.02 6.58
CA ASN A 265 34.04 9.70 7.72
C ASN A 265 34.78 8.38 7.48
N GLU A 266 36.11 8.40 7.61
CA GLU A 266 36.99 7.23 7.43
C GLU A 266 36.74 6.14 8.49
N ASN A 267 36.29 6.52 9.69
CA ASN A 267 35.96 5.59 10.77
C ASN A 267 34.63 4.86 10.54
N VAL A 268 33.78 5.36 9.64
CA VAL A 268 32.54 4.68 9.25
C VAL A 268 32.87 3.74 8.09
N THR A 269 33.18 2.49 8.40
CA THR A 269 33.71 1.53 7.43
C THR A 269 32.62 0.81 6.63
N ALA A 270 31.39 0.69 7.14
CA ALA A 270 30.26 0.17 6.39
C ALA A 270 28.97 0.95 6.67
N ILE A 271 28.07 0.99 5.68
CA ILE A 271 26.74 1.60 5.78
C ILE A 271 25.76 0.68 5.07
N LEU A 272 24.70 0.27 5.77
CA LEU A 272 23.56 -0.45 5.20
C LEU A 272 22.28 0.37 5.37
N SER A 273 21.36 0.25 4.42
CA SER A 273 19.98 0.70 4.59
C SER A 273 19.07 -0.51 4.67
N ALA A 274 18.47 -0.75 5.84
CA ALA A 274 17.56 -1.87 6.08
C ALA A 274 16.07 -1.52 5.84
N HIS A 275 15.75 -0.22 5.68
CA HIS A 275 14.38 0.29 5.51
C HIS A 275 13.41 -0.25 6.58
N TYR A 276 12.30 -0.86 6.16
CA TYR A 276 11.24 -1.41 7.01
C TYR A 276 11.10 -2.93 6.81
N PRO A 277 11.98 -3.75 7.43
CA PRO A 277 12.01 -5.20 7.20
C PRO A 277 11.00 -6.00 8.02
N GLY A 278 10.13 -5.32 8.79
CA GLY A 278 9.05 -5.95 9.56
C GLY A 278 9.55 -6.76 10.75
N GLU A 279 8.76 -7.75 11.17
CA GLU A 279 8.96 -8.50 12.42
C GLU A 279 10.24 -9.36 12.47
N GLN A 280 11.01 -9.43 11.37
CA GLN A 280 12.27 -10.18 11.28
C GLN A 280 13.50 -9.28 11.07
N LEU A 281 13.41 -7.97 11.37
CA LEU A 281 14.52 -7.01 11.26
C LEU A 281 15.82 -7.56 11.85
N GLY A 282 15.80 -7.94 13.13
CA GLY A 282 16.99 -8.40 13.86
C GLY A 282 17.64 -9.64 13.24
N ASN A 283 16.83 -10.63 12.87
CA ASN A 283 17.34 -11.84 12.21
C ASN A 283 17.92 -11.51 10.82
N SER A 284 17.21 -10.70 10.05
CA SER A 284 17.60 -10.32 8.68
C SER A 284 18.92 -9.55 8.66
N ILE A 285 19.11 -8.59 9.58
CA ILE A 285 20.33 -7.78 9.61
C ILE A 285 21.53 -8.60 10.08
N VAL A 286 21.34 -9.53 11.04
CA VAL A 286 22.41 -10.44 11.49
C VAL A 286 22.87 -11.35 10.35
N ASP A 287 21.94 -11.91 9.58
CA ASP A 287 22.27 -12.74 8.41
C ASP A 287 23.15 -11.99 7.39
N VAL A 288 22.87 -10.70 7.17
CA VAL A 288 23.68 -9.84 6.28
C VAL A 288 25.02 -9.51 6.90
N LEU A 289 25.06 -9.12 8.18
CA LEU A 289 26.28 -8.69 8.86
C LEU A 289 27.32 -9.80 8.93
N TRP A 290 26.91 -11.05 9.22
CA TRP A 290 27.80 -12.21 9.25
C TRP A 290 27.96 -12.93 7.91
N GLY A 291 27.31 -12.43 6.85
CA GLY A 291 27.43 -12.99 5.51
C GLY A 291 26.81 -14.38 5.36
N ALA A 292 25.83 -14.72 6.21
CA ALA A 292 24.99 -15.89 6.00
C ALA A 292 24.20 -15.76 4.68
N VAL A 293 23.81 -14.52 4.34
CA VAL A 293 23.19 -14.17 3.05
C VAL A 293 23.73 -12.84 2.52
N GLU A 294 23.96 -12.76 1.21
CA GLU A 294 24.39 -11.52 0.55
C GLU A 294 23.20 -10.55 0.39
N PRO A 295 23.32 -9.27 0.81
CA PRO A 295 22.26 -8.29 0.59
C PRO A 295 22.13 -7.99 -0.90
N SER A 296 20.93 -8.19 -1.46
CA SER A 296 20.65 -8.00 -2.89
C SER A 296 19.90 -6.71 -3.20
N GLY A 297 19.48 -5.98 -2.16
CA GLY A 297 18.69 -4.77 -2.28
C GLY A 297 19.38 -3.70 -3.11
N ARG A 298 18.58 -2.96 -3.87
CA ARG A 298 18.99 -1.75 -4.57
C ARG A 298 18.11 -0.60 -4.11
N LEU A 299 18.68 0.60 -4.01
CA LEU A 299 17.90 1.76 -3.57
C LEU A 299 16.69 2.01 -4.49
N PRO A 300 15.46 2.08 -3.95
CA PRO A 300 14.26 2.41 -4.73
C PRO A 300 14.10 3.91 -4.99
N TYR A 301 15.02 4.74 -4.47
CA TYR A 301 15.08 6.18 -4.66
C TYR A 301 16.54 6.66 -4.75
N SER A 302 16.77 7.88 -5.23
CA SER A 302 18.08 8.53 -5.15
C SER A 302 18.29 9.14 -3.75
N ILE A 303 19.49 9.06 -3.17
CA ILE A 303 19.82 9.78 -1.93
C ILE A 303 20.52 11.08 -2.34
N PRO A 304 19.98 12.26 -1.96
CA PRO A 304 20.52 13.53 -2.41
C PRO A 304 21.78 13.91 -1.62
N LYS A 305 22.61 14.83 -2.14
CA LYS A 305 23.72 15.42 -1.37
C LYS A 305 23.28 16.57 -0.46
N LYS A 306 22.17 17.22 -0.80
CA LYS A 306 21.50 18.22 0.03
C LYS A 306 20.00 18.14 -0.21
N GLN A 307 19.19 18.50 0.78
CA GLN A 307 17.74 18.44 0.66
C GLN A 307 17.21 19.21 -0.56
N SER A 308 17.84 20.32 -0.92
CA SER A 308 17.49 21.12 -2.10
C SER A 308 17.87 20.51 -3.45
N ASP A 309 18.56 19.37 -3.49
CA ASP A 309 18.73 18.57 -4.72
C ASP A 309 17.46 17.81 -5.10
N TYR A 310 16.52 17.64 -4.16
CA TYR A 310 15.21 17.06 -4.44
C TYR A 310 14.20 18.13 -4.81
N ARG A 311 13.39 17.81 -5.83
CA ARG A 311 12.18 18.55 -6.20
C ARG A 311 11.00 17.60 -6.42
N PRO A 312 9.76 18.09 -6.29
CA PRO A 312 9.38 19.42 -5.80
C PRO A 312 9.57 19.55 -4.27
N PRO A 313 9.67 20.78 -3.72
CA PRO A 313 9.66 20.96 -2.27
C PRO A 313 8.32 20.49 -1.69
N LEU A 314 8.33 20.01 -0.45
CA LEU A 314 7.08 19.75 0.27
C LEU A 314 6.31 21.06 0.44
N ALA A 315 5.05 21.11 0.02
CA ALA A 315 4.15 22.20 0.34
C ALA A 315 3.97 22.24 1.87
N ASN A 316 4.59 23.23 2.52
CA ASN A 316 4.68 23.31 3.97
C ASN A 316 3.81 24.44 4.50
N LEU A 317 2.57 24.11 4.87
CA LEU A 317 1.57 25.05 5.36
C LEU A 317 1.53 25.00 6.88
N ILE A 318 2.56 25.55 7.53
CA ILE A 318 2.62 25.64 9.00
C ILE A 318 1.87 26.87 9.51
N GLU A 319 1.75 27.92 8.69
CA GLU A 319 1.10 29.17 9.05
C GLU A 319 -0.35 29.24 8.52
N PRO A 320 -1.28 29.90 9.24
CA PRO A 320 -2.64 30.13 8.77
C PRO A 320 -2.62 30.90 7.44
N VAL A 321 -3.14 30.28 6.39
CA VAL A 321 -3.19 30.88 5.06
C VAL A 321 -4.55 31.50 4.79
N THR A 322 -4.56 32.75 4.36
CA THR A 322 -5.77 33.54 4.06
C THR A 322 -6.19 33.49 2.59
N SER A 323 -5.31 32.99 1.71
CA SER A 323 -5.60 32.81 0.29
C SER A 323 -6.27 31.45 0.05
N SER A 324 -7.32 31.44 -0.78
CA SER A 324 -7.99 30.20 -1.23
C SER A 324 -7.05 29.28 -2.03
N ASP A 325 -6.03 29.83 -2.67
CA ASP A 325 -5.08 29.08 -3.51
C ASP A 325 -3.89 28.52 -2.72
N ALA A 326 -3.80 28.81 -1.42
CA ALA A 326 -2.66 28.40 -0.61
C ALA A 326 -2.51 26.88 -0.44
N TRP A 327 -3.56 26.12 -0.74
CA TRP A 327 -3.62 24.67 -0.65
C TRP A 327 -3.24 23.98 -1.97
N ASN A 328 -3.00 24.75 -3.03
CA ASN A 328 -2.65 24.19 -4.33
C ASN A 328 -1.20 23.67 -4.32
N ALA A 329 -1.04 22.43 -4.77
CA ALA A 329 0.25 21.83 -5.04
C ALA A 329 0.35 21.60 -6.55
N ASP A 330 1.07 22.48 -7.23
CA ASP A 330 1.28 22.37 -8.68
C ASP A 330 2.44 21.42 -8.98
N PHE A 331 2.16 20.38 -9.75
CA PHE A 331 3.14 19.35 -10.17
C PHE A 331 3.81 19.78 -11.48
N ASP A 332 4.46 20.95 -11.47
CA ASP A 332 5.11 21.56 -12.63
C ASP A 332 6.33 20.77 -13.12
N GLU A 333 6.93 19.96 -12.25
CA GLU A 333 8.01 19.03 -12.57
C GLU A 333 7.57 17.88 -13.48
N GLY A 334 6.25 17.63 -13.55
CA GLY A 334 5.66 16.55 -14.33
C GLY A 334 6.28 15.18 -14.01
N GLN A 335 6.94 14.58 -14.99
CA GLN A 335 7.58 13.26 -14.82
C GLN A 335 9.02 13.35 -14.27
N MET A 336 9.55 14.56 -14.06
CA MET A 336 10.92 14.77 -13.59
C MET A 336 11.01 14.68 -12.07
N ILE A 337 10.68 13.50 -11.55
CA ILE A 337 10.78 13.16 -10.12
C ILE A 337 11.91 12.14 -9.88
N ASN A 338 12.46 12.14 -8.66
CA ASN A 338 13.53 11.22 -8.28
C ASN A 338 14.69 11.24 -9.30
N TYR A 339 15.24 10.08 -9.70
CA TYR A 339 16.39 9.99 -10.59
C TYR A 339 16.21 10.74 -11.92
N ARG A 340 14.97 10.87 -12.43
CA ARG A 340 14.71 11.63 -13.67
C ARG A 340 15.05 13.11 -13.49
N HIS A 341 14.74 13.69 -12.33
CA HIS A 341 15.16 15.04 -11.97
C HIS A 341 16.69 15.17 -11.95
N PHE A 342 17.36 14.26 -11.22
CA PHE A 342 18.81 14.29 -11.09
C PHE A 342 19.52 14.17 -12.44
N GLU A 343 19.02 13.30 -13.33
CA GLU A 343 19.56 13.13 -14.68
C GLU A 343 19.28 14.34 -15.58
N ALA A 344 18.07 14.91 -15.54
CA ALA A 344 17.70 16.07 -16.35
C ALA A 344 18.48 17.33 -15.98
N GLU A 345 18.71 17.56 -14.69
CA GLU A 345 19.41 18.74 -14.16
C GLU A 345 20.93 18.55 -14.03
N GLY A 346 21.45 17.37 -14.37
CA GLY A 346 22.89 17.06 -14.22
C GLY A 346 23.36 17.07 -12.76
N ILE A 347 22.46 16.82 -11.79
CA ILE A 347 22.78 16.78 -10.36
C ILE A 347 23.29 15.39 -10.00
N ALA A 348 24.48 15.32 -9.39
CA ALA A 348 25.04 14.05 -8.93
C ALA A 348 24.51 13.68 -7.53
N PRO A 349 23.71 12.60 -7.36
CA PRO A 349 23.25 12.16 -6.04
C PRO A 349 24.40 11.61 -5.18
N LEU A 350 24.17 11.47 -3.87
CA LEU A 350 25.08 10.75 -2.98
C LEU A 350 25.08 9.25 -3.31
N TYR A 351 23.88 8.68 -3.45
CA TYR A 351 23.67 7.34 -3.99
C TYR A 351 22.56 7.40 -5.02
N LYS A 352 22.83 6.94 -6.23
CA LYS A 352 21.85 6.97 -7.32
C LYS A 352 20.71 5.96 -7.12
N PHE A 353 19.59 6.19 -7.78
CA PHE A 353 18.55 5.18 -7.92
C PHE A 353 19.11 3.84 -8.43
N ARG A 354 18.61 2.74 -7.86
CA ARG A 354 19.09 1.37 -8.07
C ARG A 354 20.56 1.14 -7.71
N PHE A 355 21.17 2.03 -6.92
CA PHE A 355 22.52 1.81 -6.39
C PHE A 355 22.55 0.61 -5.44
N ARG A 356 23.67 -0.11 -5.51
CA ARG A 356 24.06 -1.20 -4.61
C ARG A 356 25.57 -1.40 -4.74
N LEU A 357 26.28 -1.56 -3.63
CA LEU A 357 27.65 -2.06 -3.69
C LEU A 357 27.68 -3.58 -4.01
N PRO A 358 28.36 -4.00 -5.07
CA PRO A 358 28.51 -5.42 -5.36
C PRO A 358 29.57 -6.05 -4.44
N HIS A 359 29.27 -7.19 -3.81
CA HIS A 359 30.33 -8.06 -3.27
C HIS A 359 31.07 -8.82 -4.37
N ILE A 360 30.39 -9.09 -5.50
CA ILE A 360 30.94 -9.77 -6.69
C ILE A 360 30.81 -8.84 -7.90
N LYS A 361 31.91 -8.65 -8.64
CA LYS A 361 31.92 -7.82 -9.84
C LYS A 361 31.24 -8.55 -11.00
N PHE A 362 30.15 -7.99 -11.51
CA PHE A 362 29.51 -8.44 -12.75
C PHE A 362 30.09 -7.67 -13.94
N LYS A 363 30.41 -8.36 -15.02
CA LYS A 363 30.76 -7.74 -16.30
C LYS A 363 29.62 -7.99 -17.28
N MET A 364 29.07 -6.92 -17.84
CA MET A 364 28.12 -7.04 -18.94
C MET A 364 28.88 -7.48 -20.19
N GLY A 365 28.35 -8.45 -20.93
CA GLY A 365 28.94 -8.90 -22.19
C GLY A 365 28.95 -7.78 -23.24
N SER A 366 29.79 -7.94 -24.27
CA SER A 366 29.84 -7.01 -25.41
C SER A 366 28.65 -7.12 -26.36
N HIS A 367 27.80 -8.15 -26.18
CA HIS A 367 26.67 -8.45 -27.05
C HIS A 367 25.37 -8.23 -26.30
N LEU A 368 24.52 -7.34 -26.84
CA LEU A 368 23.13 -7.19 -26.46
C LEU A 368 22.28 -7.65 -27.64
N GLY A 369 21.59 -8.78 -27.49
CA GLY A 369 20.62 -9.24 -28.47
C GLY A 369 19.31 -8.48 -28.32
N ILE A 370 18.89 -7.78 -29.38
CA ILE A 370 17.58 -7.12 -29.45
C ILE A 370 16.78 -7.85 -30.51
N ASN A 371 15.67 -8.46 -30.10
CA ASN A 371 14.70 -9.02 -31.05
C ASN A 371 13.54 -8.04 -31.15
N VAL A 372 13.42 -7.38 -32.31
CA VAL A 372 12.33 -6.44 -32.58
C VAL A 372 11.20 -7.22 -33.23
N GLU A 373 10.10 -7.41 -32.49
CA GLU A 373 8.85 -7.87 -33.11
C GLU A 373 8.28 -6.72 -33.96
N SER A 374 8.25 -6.92 -35.27
CA SER A 374 7.99 -5.90 -36.29
C SER A 374 6.53 -5.39 -36.37
N ARG A 375 5.67 -5.71 -35.40
CA ARG A 375 4.23 -5.36 -35.42
C ARG A 375 3.68 -4.93 -34.06
N LEU A 376 4.44 -4.17 -33.30
CA LEU A 376 3.90 -3.46 -32.14
C LEU A 376 3.45 -2.07 -32.61
N SER A 377 2.13 -1.86 -32.64
CA SER A 377 1.54 -0.54 -32.82
C SER A 377 1.84 0.32 -31.59
N SER A 378 2.06 1.63 -31.76
CA SER A 378 2.13 2.58 -30.64
C SER A 378 0.79 2.77 -29.92
N PHE A 379 -0.28 2.28 -30.54
CA PHE A 379 -1.64 2.28 -30.02
C PHE A 379 -2.08 0.84 -29.75
N ALA A 380 -2.74 0.64 -28.62
CA ALA A 380 -3.46 -0.58 -28.34
C ALA A 380 -4.53 -0.81 -29.43
N ASP A 381 -4.58 -2.01 -29.95
CA ASP A 381 -5.57 -2.49 -30.90
C ASP A 381 -6.83 -2.88 -30.13
N GLU A 382 -7.74 -1.92 -30.03
CA GLU A 382 -9.03 -2.07 -29.36
C GLU A 382 -9.84 -3.28 -29.89
N SER A 383 -9.61 -3.72 -31.13
CA SER A 383 -10.30 -4.87 -31.72
C SER A 383 -9.91 -6.20 -31.08
N LYS A 384 -8.78 -6.27 -30.38
CA LYS A 384 -8.35 -7.46 -29.63
C LYS A 384 -9.09 -7.63 -28.31
N GLY A 385 -9.88 -6.64 -27.91
CA GLY A 385 -10.73 -6.68 -26.73
C GLY A 385 -9.99 -6.43 -25.42
N ILE A 386 -10.75 -6.46 -24.33
CA ILE A 386 -10.30 -6.15 -22.97
C ILE A 386 -10.11 -7.46 -22.18
N ALA A 387 -9.10 -7.50 -21.32
CA ALA A 387 -8.89 -8.52 -20.29
C ALA A 387 -8.65 -7.84 -18.93
N LEU A 388 -8.50 -8.64 -17.86
CA LEU A 388 -8.13 -8.15 -16.54
C LEU A 388 -6.81 -7.35 -16.62
N GLY A 389 -6.90 -6.04 -16.39
CA GLY A 389 -5.78 -5.10 -16.46
C GLY A 389 -5.73 -4.21 -17.71
N GLY A 390 -6.67 -4.33 -18.65
CA GLY A 390 -6.79 -3.43 -19.81
C GLY A 390 -6.96 -4.15 -21.16
N LEU A 391 -6.59 -3.48 -22.25
CA LEU A 391 -6.64 -4.05 -23.60
C LEU A 391 -5.66 -5.23 -23.72
N LYS A 392 -6.07 -6.31 -24.39
CA LYS A 392 -5.32 -7.59 -24.47
C LYS A 392 -3.94 -7.51 -25.13
N ASP A 393 -3.64 -6.40 -25.77
CA ASP A 393 -2.44 -6.21 -26.57
C ASP A 393 -1.51 -5.12 -26.04
N LEU A 394 -1.80 -4.67 -24.82
CA LEU A 394 -0.88 -4.01 -23.90
C LEU A 394 -0.37 -5.04 -22.88
#